data_AF-A0A359H2R0-F1
#
_entry.id   AF-A0A359H2R0-F1
#
_cell.length_a   1.000
_cell.length_b   1.000
_cell.length_c   1.000
_cell.angle_alpha   90.00
_cell.angle_beta   90.00
_cell.angle_gamma   90.00
#
_symmetry.space_group_name_H-M   'P 1'
#
loop_
_entity.id
_entity.type
_entity.pdbx_description
1 polymer ?
#
loop_
_entity_poly.entity_id
_entity_poly.type
_entity_poly.pdbx_seq_one_letter_code
_entity_poly.pdbx_strand_id
1 'polypeptide(L)'
;MKSKILTILAILILNQLNAQSLFTDTQPDSSSVTDNVMSRKTEINGFVRGSFYGGSKNYDLTSVFAQFALKARYKSKHTILHSEIWFRGGMKFGEYYNKLDIVEAYAGYISDKFDFLAGNQIVKWGRTDGFSPTNNINAKDYFFFTSDPDDQVLSNFMVRAKYRINPEIDIDLIGIPYYNPSNYRFDLFALGEYASFVDPTLPDGKFKSGAVAAKLNFELSKIGFSLSYFRGYDPFHGFNVKTINLDVTNPNPSPEILYTSTSYHKQTFGADFAIPAGNWILRGEFAYNHTKGSNMFMFIAAPDISYVAAFEKDFGGYLAIFQYIGKYVPNFKPLIEPVLENPENPMSQLLYLQNMVYYQSTLFNRKIFNQQKNTNHALSLTVRKSLAYETITGELTGYYNITSKEYMIRPKVSWNATDNLSFSLGGSYMHGPAESLFNYSAPVMNGFFLEIKASF
;
A
#
# COMPACT_ATOMS: atom_id res chain seq x y z
N MET A 1 -38.66 -7.61 7.08
CA MET A 1 -37.35 -8.22 7.44
C MET A 1 -36.28 -8.10 6.37
N LYS A 2 -36.60 -8.02 5.06
CA LYS A 2 -35.61 -7.70 3.99
C LYS A 2 -34.79 -6.43 4.31
N SER A 3 -35.41 -5.36 4.78
CA SER A 3 -34.70 -4.10 5.08
C SER A 3 -33.92 -4.08 6.41
N LYS A 4 -34.02 -5.11 7.26
CA LYS A 4 -33.24 -5.20 8.51
C LYS A 4 -32.07 -6.18 8.39
N ILE A 5 -32.19 -7.22 7.56
CA ILE A 5 -31.07 -8.13 7.23
C ILE A 5 -30.16 -7.51 6.16
N LEU A 6 -30.68 -6.70 5.23
CA LEU A 6 -29.83 -5.91 4.31
C LEU A 6 -28.89 -4.95 5.05
N THR A 7 -29.23 -4.53 6.28
CA THR A 7 -28.41 -3.64 7.10
C THR A 7 -27.28 -4.36 7.83
N ILE A 8 -27.28 -5.70 7.87
CA ILE A 8 -26.47 -6.47 8.83
C ILE A 8 -25.08 -6.87 8.31
N LEU A 9 -24.71 -6.57 7.07
CA LEU A 9 -23.39 -6.95 6.53
C LEU A 9 -22.75 -5.91 5.61
N ALA A 10 -23.10 -4.67 5.81
CA ALA A 10 -22.38 -3.57 5.23
C ALA A 10 -21.13 -3.31 6.09
N ILE A 11 -20.04 -2.88 5.44
CA ILE A 11 -18.89 -2.15 6.01
C ILE A 11 -17.65 -3.04 6.27
N LEU A 12 -16.46 -2.71 5.65
CA LEU A 12 -15.04 -2.89 6.14
C LEU A 12 -13.83 -3.20 5.20
N ILE A 13 -12.72 -2.45 5.28
CA ILE A 13 -12.06 -1.56 4.28
C ILE A 13 -10.68 -1.90 3.61
N LEU A 14 -10.49 -1.24 2.45
CA LEU A 14 -9.37 -0.77 1.56
C LEU A 14 -7.94 -1.29 1.58
N ASN A 15 -7.54 -1.74 0.37
CA ASN A 15 -6.17 -2.14 -0.02
C ASN A 15 -5.42 -1.23 -1.02
N GLN A 16 -5.89 -0.04 -1.42
CA GLN A 16 -5.48 0.46 -2.77
C GLN A 16 -5.21 1.96 -2.97
N LEU A 17 -5.19 2.82 -1.93
CA LEU A 17 -5.36 4.26 -2.19
C LEU A 17 -4.13 5.18 -2.16
N ASN A 18 -2.96 4.70 -1.77
CA ASN A 18 -1.82 5.61 -1.64
C ASN A 18 -0.80 5.34 -2.74
N ALA A 19 -0.85 6.23 -3.73
CA ALA A 19 0.29 6.43 -4.59
C ALA A 19 1.46 6.82 -3.67
N GLN A 20 2.54 6.03 -3.67
CA GLN A 20 3.86 6.52 -3.28
C GLN A 20 4.05 7.93 -3.89
N SER A 21 4.77 8.84 -3.23
CA SER A 21 5.14 10.11 -3.81
C SER A 21 5.52 9.86 -5.25
N LEU A 22 4.70 10.38 -6.17
CA LEU A 22 4.89 10.14 -7.59
C LEU A 22 6.19 10.80 -8.08
N PHE A 23 6.79 11.58 -7.19
CA PHE A 23 8.05 12.26 -7.31
C PHE A 23 8.90 11.93 -6.08
N THR A 24 9.30 10.67 -5.94
CA THR A 24 10.55 10.39 -5.21
C THR A 24 11.66 11.16 -5.90
N ASP A 25 12.43 11.97 -5.17
CA ASP A 25 13.76 12.37 -5.62
C ASP A 25 14.53 11.09 -5.90
N THR A 26 14.60 10.70 -7.17
CA THR A 26 15.59 9.75 -7.63
C THR A 26 16.93 10.43 -7.39
N GLN A 27 17.56 10.13 -6.25
CA GLN A 27 18.97 10.36 -6.11
C GLN A 27 19.61 9.63 -7.30
N PRO A 28 20.31 10.32 -8.21
CA PRO A 28 20.88 9.64 -9.36
C PRO A 28 22.00 8.72 -8.87
N ASP A 29 21.72 7.42 -8.80
CA ASP A 29 22.75 6.38 -8.80
C ASP A 29 23.32 6.28 -10.22
N SER A 30 23.95 7.37 -10.68
CA SER A 30 24.74 7.39 -11.91
C SER A 30 25.83 8.45 -11.80
N SER A 31 26.70 8.33 -10.81
CA SER A 31 28.02 8.94 -10.91
C SER A 31 28.86 8.07 -11.85
N SER A 32 29.11 8.58 -13.05
CA SER A 32 30.13 8.09 -13.97
C SER A 32 31.44 7.85 -13.22
N VAL A 33 31.96 6.63 -13.30
CA VAL A 33 33.27 6.27 -12.76
C VAL A 33 34.32 7.00 -13.59
N THR A 34 34.83 8.09 -13.03
CA THR A 34 36.19 8.55 -13.32
C THR A 34 36.99 8.37 -12.04
N ASP A 35 38.03 7.54 -12.12
CA ASP A 35 38.93 7.23 -11.01
C ASP A 35 39.49 8.53 -10.40
N ASN A 36 39.24 8.74 -9.10
CA ASN A 36 40.25 9.11 -8.11
C ASN A 36 39.67 9.24 -6.69
N VAL A 37 40.21 8.43 -5.78
CA VAL A 37 40.08 8.46 -4.31
C VAL A 37 38.63 8.44 -3.76
N MET A 38 38.08 7.23 -3.59
CA MET A 38 36.84 7.01 -2.85
C MET A 38 37.08 7.25 -1.34
N SER A 39 36.84 8.48 -0.87
CA SER A 39 36.92 8.82 0.55
C SER A 39 35.85 8.07 1.34
N ARG A 40 36.18 7.61 2.56
CA ARG A 40 35.19 7.06 3.49
C ARG A 40 34.15 8.14 3.74
N LYS A 41 32.90 7.89 3.35
CA LYS A 41 31.82 8.87 3.52
C LYS A 41 30.87 8.37 4.61
N THR A 42 30.88 9.09 5.72
CA THR A 42 29.87 8.95 6.78
C THR A 42 28.96 10.14 6.68
N GLU A 43 27.66 9.89 6.58
CA GLU A 43 26.62 10.91 6.53
C GLU A 43 25.68 10.65 7.71
N ILE A 44 25.48 11.68 8.52
CA ILE A 44 24.46 11.69 9.56
C ILE A 44 23.58 12.88 9.24
N ASN A 45 22.30 12.63 9.10
CA ASN A 45 21.28 13.66 8.90
C ASN A 45 20.00 13.22 9.60
N GLY A 46 18.99 14.07 9.56
CA GLY A 46 17.72 13.73 10.16
C GLY A 46 16.72 14.85 10.03
N PHE A 47 15.61 14.70 10.77
CA PHE A 47 14.64 15.77 10.89
C PHE A 47 13.83 15.68 12.18
N VAL A 48 13.28 16.82 12.57
CA VAL A 48 12.17 16.92 13.51
C VAL A 48 10.94 17.37 12.72
N ARG A 49 9.79 16.77 12.99
CA ARG A 49 8.53 17.09 12.31
C ARG A 49 7.37 17.12 13.28
N GLY A 50 6.51 18.12 13.12
CA GLY A 50 5.16 18.12 13.70
C GLY A 50 4.14 17.92 12.58
N SER A 51 3.21 16.98 12.76
CA SER A 51 2.18 16.67 11.76
C SER A 51 0.80 16.64 12.41
N PHE A 52 -0.15 17.26 11.73
CA PHE A 52 -1.57 17.27 12.05
C PHE A 52 -2.34 16.68 10.87
N TYR A 53 -3.29 15.80 11.17
CA TYR A 53 -4.31 15.31 10.24
C TYR A 53 -5.66 15.22 10.98
N GLY A 54 -6.70 15.84 10.42
CA GLY A 54 -8.00 15.88 11.08
C GLY A 54 -9.13 16.41 10.21
N GLY A 55 -10.31 16.57 10.81
CA GLY A 55 -11.53 17.01 10.12
C GLY A 55 -12.25 15.90 9.36
N SER A 56 -12.06 14.64 9.77
CA SER A 56 -12.86 13.52 9.27
C SER A 56 -14.23 13.51 9.94
N LYS A 57 -15.21 12.79 9.40
CA LYS A 57 -16.57 12.71 9.98
C LYS A 57 -16.56 12.03 11.36
N ASN A 58 -15.72 11.02 11.55
CA ASN A 58 -15.67 10.20 12.76
C ASN A 58 -14.64 10.70 13.78
N TYR A 59 -13.65 11.46 13.33
CA TYR A 59 -12.56 11.96 14.16
C TYR A 59 -12.21 13.41 13.79
N ASP A 60 -12.39 14.33 14.74
CA ASP A 60 -11.90 15.70 14.63
C ASP A 60 -10.38 15.71 14.51
N LEU A 61 -9.70 14.89 15.32
CA LEU A 61 -8.26 14.68 15.34
C LEU A 61 -7.94 13.23 14.97
N THR A 62 -7.76 12.97 13.68
CA THR A 62 -7.41 11.63 13.17
C THR A 62 -6.00 11.22 13.62
N SER A 63 -5.01 12.11 13.47
CA SER A 63 -3.62 11.86 13.83
C SER A 63 -2.87 13.17 14.08
N VAL A 64 -2.29 13.35 15.26
CA VAL A 64 -1.45 14.50 15.61
C VAL A 64 -0.20 14.00 16.33
N PHE A 65 0.98 14.27 15.80
CA PHE A 65 2.22 13.75 16.39
C PHE A 65 3.43 14.64 16.16
N ALA A 66 4.41 14.50 17.05
CA ALA A 66 5.78 14.93 16.84
C ALA A 66 6.65 13.72 16.50
N GLN A 67 7.63 13.92 15.62
CA GLN A 67 8.56 12.90 15.15
C GLN A 67 9.99 13.44 15.16
N PHE A 68 10.91 12.66 15.71
CA PHE A 68 12.33 12.79 15.50
C PHE A 68 12.80 11.64 14.62
N ALA A 69 13.55 11.94 13.56
CA ALA A 69 14.13 10.96 12.66
C ALA A 69 15.65 11.16 12.63
N LEU A 70 16.38 10.06 12.80
CA LEU A 70 17.84 10.03 12.66
C LEU A 70 18.21 9.04 11.56
N LYS A 71 18.98 9.51 10.59
CA LYS A 71 19.50 8.73 9.48
C LYS A 71 21.02 8.72 9.53
N ALA A 72 21.59 7.53 9.39
CA ALA A 72 23.03 7.34 9.34
C ALA A 72 23.37 6.43 8.15
N ARG A 73 24.30 6.90 7.32
CA ARG A 73 24.82 6.13 6.19
C ARG A 73 26.34 6.10 6.27
N TYR A 74 26.90 4.91 6.08
CA TYR A 74 28.34 4.71 5.94
C TYR A 74 28.60 3.93 4.65
N LYS A 75 29.48 4.46 3.80
CA LYS A 75 29.93 3.78 2.59
C LYS A 75 31.45 3.79 2.51
N SER A 76 32.01 2.63 2.23
CA SER A 76 33.42 2.42 1.87
C SER A 76 33.52 1.56 0.61
N LYS A 77 34.73 1.13 0.22
CA LYS A 77 34.96 0.35 -1.01
C LYS A 77 34.04 -0.87 -1.14
N HIS A 78 33.87 -1.63 -0.07
CA HIS A 78 33.09 -2.88 -0.09
C HIS A 78 32.07 -2.99 1.04
N THR A 79 31.80 -1.91 1.76
CA THR A 79 30.90 -1.95 2.91
C THR A 79 29.91 -0.82 2.80
N ILE A 80 28.64 -1.16 2.98
CA ILE A 80 27.55 -0.22 3.18
C ILE A 80 26.88 -0.51 4.51
N LEU A 81 26.59 0.54 5.26
CA LEU A 81 25.69 0.51 6.40
C LEU A 81 24.66 1.63 6.19
N HIS A 82 23.41 1.33 6.48
CA HIS A 82 22.33 2.30 6.45
C HIS A 82 21.41 2.05 7.63
N SER A 83 21.01 3.13 8.30
CA SER A 83 20.04 3.09 9.39
C SER A 83 19.16 4.33 9.33
N GLU A 84 17.87 4.14 9.52
CA GLU A 84 16.89 5.19 9.73
C GLU A 84 15.98 4.77 10.90
N ILE A 85 15.99 5.59 11.95
CA ILE A 85 15.21 5.35 13.17
C ILE A 85 14.29 6.54 13.37
N TRP A 86 13.02 6.26 13.63
CA TRP A 86 12.02 7.26 13.99
C TRP A 86 11.58 7.08 15.44
N PHE A 87 11.52 8.19 16.16
CA PHE A 87 10.82 8.28 17.43
C PHE A 87 9.60 9.18 17.25
N ARG A 88 8.42 8.68 17.56
CA ARG A 88 7.14 9.36 17.33
C ARG A 88 6.30 9.34 18.60
N GLY A 89 5.69 10.47 18.93
CA GLY A 89 4.78 10.60 20.07
C GLY A 89 3.63 11.53 19.73
N GLY A 90 2.41 11.16 20.15
CA GLY A 90 1.22 11.92 19.80
C GLY A 90 -0.08 11.21 20.13
N MET A 91 -1.13 11.59 19.40
CA MET A 91 -2.46 11.00 19.49
C MET A 91 -2.91 10.53 18.10
N LYS A 92 -3.50 9.35 18.03
CA LYS A 92 -4.05 8.77 16.80
C LYS A 92 -5.38 8.09 17.13
N PHE A 93 -6.45 8.48 16.44
CA PHE A 93 -7.81 7.98 16.69
C PHE A 93 -8.28 8.07 18.16
N GLY A 94 -7.91 9.15 18.85
CA GLY A 94 -8.25 9.38 20.26
C GLY A 94 -7.34 8.68 21.27
N GLU A 95 -6.38 7.87 20.83
CA GLU A 95 -5.44 7.18 21.70
C GLU A 95 -4.05 7.83 21.67
N TYR A 96 -3.46 8.03 22.85
CA TYR A 96 -2.09 8.51 22.98
C TYR A 96 -1.10 7.37 22.75
N TYR A 97 0.00 7.68 22.08
CA TYR A 97 1.06 6.70 21.82
C TYR A 97 2.44 7.34 21.86
N ASN A 98 3.43 6.50 22.16
CA ASN A 98 4.85 6.75 21.91
C ASN A 98 5.41 5.50 21.24
N LYS A 99 6.17 5.67 20.16
CA LYS A 99 6.67 4.58 19.33
C LYS A 99 8.09 4.87 18.85
N LEU A 100 8.94 3.86 18.94
CA LEU A 100 10.24 3.83 18.28
C LEU A 100 10.15 2.82 17.12
N ASP A 101 10.48 3.27 15.92
CA ASP A 101 10.45 2.47 14.70
C ASP A 101 11.84 2.42 14.07
N ILE A 102 12.29 1.20 13.75
CA ILE A 102 13.44 0.99 12.88
C ILE A 102 12.90 0.93 11.45
N VAL A 103 12.98 2.06 10.74
CA VAL A 103 12.42 2.20 9.39
C VAL A 103 13.26 1.39 8.42
N GLU A 104 14.57 1.63 8.39
CA GLU A 104 15.53 0.80 7.69
C GLU A 104 16.74 0.59 8.59
N ALA A 105 17.35 -0.58 8.52
CA ALA A 105 18.60 -0.88 9.22
C ALA A 105 19.22 -2.10 8.54
N TYR A 106 20.22 -1.88 7.70
CA TYR A 106 20.89 -2.94 6.97
C TYR A 106 22.37 -2.68 6.79
N ALA A 107 23.09 -3.78 6.61
CA ALA A 107 24.51 -3.80 6.34
C ALA A 107 24.79 -4.73 5.17
N GLY A 108 25.90 -4.50 4.49
CA GLY A 108 26.25 -5.41 3.41
C GLY A 108 27.58 -5.17 2.74
N TYR A 109 27.89 -6.12 1.87
CA TYR A 109 28.98 -6.05 0.92
C TYR A 109 28.48 -5.47 -0.40
N ILE A 110 29.24 -4.57 -0.99
CA ILE A 110 28.95 -3.99 -2.31
C ILE A 110 30.19 -4.07 -3.19
N SER A 111 30.01 -4.31 -4.48
CA SER A 111 31.11 -4.32 -5.45
C SER A 111 30.61 -4.11 -6.87
N ASP A 112 31.53 -4.00 -7.83
CA ASP A 112 31.17 -3.82 -9.24
C ASP A 112 30.39 -5.00 -9.82
N LYS A 113 30.47 -6.20 -9.20
CA LYS A 113 29.85 -7.42 -9.73
C LYS A 113 28.77 -8.01 -8.83
N PHE A 114 28.92 -7.92 -7.51
CA PHE A 114 27.97 -8.50 -6.56
C PHE A 114 27.71 -7.58 -5.37
N ASP A 115 26.45 -7.48 -4.95
CA ASP A 115 26.06 -6.92 -3.66
C ASP A 115 25.37 -8.00 -2.83
N PHE A 116 25.57 -7.92 -1.51
CA PHE A 116 24.88 -8.74 -0.53
C PHE A 116 24.48 -7.86 0.66
N LEU A 117 23.18 -7.65 0.86
CA LEU A 117 22.62 -6.82 1.90
C LEU A 117 21.73 -7.65 2.83
N ALA A 118 21.80 -7.40 4.14
CA ALA A 118 20.94 -8.04 5.12
C ALA A 118 20.44 -7.02 6.15
N GLY A 119 19.15 -7.08 6.46
CA GLY A 119 18.49 -6.21 7.44
C GLY A 119 17.15 -5.68 6.96
N ASN A 120 16.60 -4.72 7.70
CA ASN A 120 15.34 -4.05 7.39
C ASN A 120 15.55 -3.10 6.20
N GLN A 121 14.90 -3.40 5.08
CA GLN A 121 15.05 -2.68 3.81
C GLN A 121 13.69 -2.30 3.22
N ILE A 122 13.65 -1.16 2.53
CA ILE A 122 12.58 -0.81 1.60
C ILE A 122 13.09 -1.00 0.17
N VAL A 123 12.32 -1.69 -0.68
CA VAL A 123 12.73 -2.02 -2.05
C VAL A 123 11.67 -1.59 -3.04
N LYS A 124 12.03 -0.62 -3.90
CA LYS A 124 11.22 -0.28 -5.07
C LYS A 124 11.35 -1.37 -6.13
N TRP A 125 10.37 -2.27 -6.18
CA TRP A 125 10.40 -3.45 -7.05
C TRP A 125 9.95 -3.17 -8.48
N GLY A 126 8.99 -2.25 -8.67
CA GLY A 126 8.46 -1.82 -9.96
C GLY A 126 9.00 -0.46 -10.41
N ARG A 127 8.72 -0.07 -11.67
CA ARG A 127 9.15 1.20 -12.30
C ARG A 127 8.07 2.28 -12.31
N THR A 128 6.81 1.90 -12.17
CA THR A 128 5.70 2.87 -12.17
C THR A 128 5.54 3.46 -10.79
N ASP A 129 5.38 4.78 -10.74
CA ASP A 129 5.13 5.45 -9.47
C ASP A 129 3.67 5.26 -9.03
N GLY A 130 3.43 5.24 -7.72
CA GLY A 130 2.07 5.13 -7.20
C GLY A 130 1.48 3.72 -7.29
N PHE A 131 0.70 3.42 -8.34
CA PHE A 131 0.15 2.08 -8.53
C PHE A 131 1.19 1.16 -9.19
N SER A 132 1.63 0.14 -8.45
CA SER A 132 2.62 -0.84 -8.90
C SER A 132 2.11 -2.25 -8.64
N PRO A 133 1.53 -2.94 -9.64
CA PRO A 133 1.02 -4.30 -9.47
C PRO A 133 2.14 -5.33 -9.26
N THR A 134 3.40 -4.98 -9.53
CA THR A 134 4.55 -5.84 -9.27
C THR A 134 5.16 -5.66 -7.88
N ASN A 135 4.76 -4.63 -7.12
CA ASN A 135 5.25 -4.42 -5.77
C ASN A 135 4.61 -5.43 -4.80
N ASN A 136 5.34 -6.52 -4.55
CA ASN A 136 4.96 -7.59 -3.63
C ASN A 136 5.84 -7.64 -2.37
N ILE A 137 6.85 -6.75 -2.28
CA ILE A 137 7.91 -6.84 -1.28
C ILE A 137 7.56 -6.04 -0.05
N ASN A 138 7.13 -4.79 -0.20
CA ASN A 138 6.87 -3.90 0.94
C ASN A 138 5.39 -3.90 1.33
N ALA A 139 5.15 -4.03 2.63
CA ALA A 139 3.86 -3.77 3.24
C ALA A 139 3.63 -2.25 3.35
N LYS A 140 2.39 -1.84 3.67
CA LYS A 140 2.04 -0.43 3.89
C LYS A 140 1.23 -0.23 5.16
N ASP A 141 1.48 0.87 5.88
CA ASP A 141 0.56 1.40 6.90
C ASP A 141 -0.34 2.47 6.28
N TYR A 142 -1.51 2.05 5.78
CA TYR A 142 -2.47 2.95 5.13
C TYR A 142 -3.07 4.01 6.07
N PHE A 143 -2.85 3.84 7.38
CA PHE A 143 -3.34 4.72 8.42
C PHE A 143 -2.23 5.60 8.97
N PHE A 144 -1.05 5.61 8.34
CA PHE A 144 -0.06 6.63 8.63
C PHE A 144 -0.33 7.85 7.76
N PHE A 145 -1.07 8.81 8.33
CA PHE A 145 -1.51 10.01 7.66
C PHE A 145 -0.47 11.11 7.83
N THR A 146 0.23 11.44 6.74
CA THR A 146 1.24 12.51 6.70
C THR A 146 1.09 13.30 5.40
N SER A 147 1.88 14.36 5.26
CA SER A 147 1.90 15.12 4.01
C SER A 147 2.51 14.33 2.84
N ASP A 148 3.26 13.27 3.13
CA ASP A 148 3.99 12.42 2.17
C ASP A 148 3.51 10.96 2.22
N PRO A 149 2.81 10.47 1.18
CA PRO A 149 2.36 9.07 1.13
C PRO A 149 3.47 8.01 1.19
N ASP A 150 4.74 8.36 0.89
CA ASP A 150 5.86 7.40 0.98
C ASP A 150 6.16 6.96 2.42
N ASP A 151 5.79 7.79 3.40
CA ASP A 151 5.90 7.46 4.82
C ASP A 151 5.16 6.17 5.19
N GLN A 152 4.17 5.77 4.38
CA GLN A 152 3.37 4.58 4.62
C GLN A 152 4.09 3.28 4.27
N VAL A 153 5.20 3.32 3.53
CA VAL A 153 5.90 2.12 3.10
C VAL A 153 6.64 1.52 4.29
N LEU A 154 6.36 0.25 4.60
CA LEU A 154 7.01 -0.49 5.67
C LEU A 154 8.17 -1.30 5.12
N SER A 155 9.28 -1.32 5.86
CA SER A 155 10.39 -2.21 5.56
C SER A 155 10.05 -3.67 5.84
N ASN A 156 10.84 -4.54 5.23
CA ASN A 156 10.91 -5.94 5.59
C ASN A 156 12.34 -6.28 5.97
N PHE A 157 12.50 -7.13 6.99
CA PHE A 157 13.78 -7.79 7.16
C PHE A 157 13.98 -8.72 5.96
N MET A 158 15.09 -8.56 5.25
CA MET A 158 15.40 -9.40 4.11
C MET A 158 16.90 -9.59 3.92
N VAL A 159 17.24 -10.66 3.22
CA VAL A 159 18.55 -10.87 2.60
C VAL A 159 18.39 -10.62 1.12
N ARG A 160 19.23 -9.75 0.55
CA ARG A 160 19.20 -9.36 -0.85
C ARG A 160 20.55 -9.59 -1.49
N ALA A 161 20.57 -10.24 -2.65
CA ALA A 161 21.77 -10.47 -3.43
C ALA A 161 21.57 -9.93 -4.85
N LYS A 162 22.40 -8.96 -5.24
CA LYS A 162 22.38 -8.39 -6.59
C LYS A 162 23.61 -8.84 -7.36
N TYR A 163 23.42 -9.41 -8.55
CA TYR A 163 24.49 -9.83 -9.45
C TYR A 163 24.44 -9.02 -10.74
N ARG A 164 25.49 -8.24 -11.01
CA ARG A 164 25.64 -7.44 -12.24
C ARG A 164 26.36 -8.30 -13.27
N ILE A 165 25.64 -8.72 -14.31
CA ILE A 165 26.21 -9.47 -15.44
C ILE A 165 27.10 -8.53 -16.27
N ASN A 166 26.59 -7.34 -16.53
CA ASN A 166 27.28 -6.20 -17.15
C ASN A 166 26.59 -4.89 -16.68
N PRO A 167 27.01 -3.69 -17.13
CA PRO A 167 26.39 -2.43 -16.71
C PRO A 167 24.90 -2.27 -17.05
N GLU A 168 24.40 -3.02 -18.04
CA GLU A 168 23.03 -2.93 -18.55
C GLU A 168 22.13 -4.04 -18.00
N ILE A 169 22.68 -5.12 -17.45
CA ILE A 169 21.93 -6.32 -17.07
C ILE A 169 22.32 -6.79 -15.68
N ASP A 170 21.32 -6.91 -14.81
CA ASP A 170 21.49 -7.42 -13.44
C ASP A 170 20.39 -8.39 -13.00
N ILE A 171 20.71 -9.22 -12.02
CA ILE A 171 19.79 -10.12 -11.33
C ILE A 171 19.71 -9.68 -9.87
N ASP A 172 18.51 -9.54 -9.34
CA ASP A 172 18.24 -9.19 -7.95
C ASP A 172 17.42 -10.31 -7.28
N LEU A 173 17.96 -10.88 -6.20
CA LEU A 173 17.37 -11.98 -5.45
C LEU A 173 17.07 -11.52 -4.04
N ILE A 174 15.85 -11.78 -3.56
CA ILE A 174 15.41 -11.43 -2.22
C ILE A 174 14.91 -12.68 -1.50
N GLY A 175 15.31 -12.84 -0.24
CA GLY A 175 14.74 -13.76 0.73
C GLY A 175 14.23 -13.02 1.96
N ILE A 176 12.95 -13.18 2.26
CA ILE A 176 12.27 -12.59 3.42
C ILE A 176 11.91 -13.75 4.37
N PRO A 177 12.47 -13.84 5.58
CA PRO A 177 12.31 -15.01 6.43
C PRO A 177 10.94 -15.09 7.13
N TYR A 178 10.25 -13.97 7.32
CA TYR A 178 8.94 -13.92 7.96
C TYR A 178 8.02 -12.89 7.29
N TYR A 179 6.73 -13.08 7.47
CA TYR A 179 5.69 -12.24 6.87
C TYR A 179 5.44 -10.96 7.69
N ASN A 180 5.24 -9.84 6.99
CA ASN A 180 4.81 -8.56 7.55
C ASN A 180 3.55 -8.08 6.80
N PRO A 181 2.37 -7.99 7.46
CA PRO A 181 1.15 -7.54 6.81
C PRO A 181 1.09 -6.02 6.65
N SER A 182 0.34 -5.56 5.66
CA SER A 182 -0.11 -4.17 5.60
C SER A 182 -1.13 -3.89 6.70
N ASN A 183 -1.19 -2.65 7.17
CA ASN A 183 -2.15 -2.24 8.18
C ASN A 183 -3.40 -1.63 7.55
N TYR A 184 -4.54 -2.33 7.67
CA TYR A 184 -5.84 -1.88 7.17
C TYR A 184 -6.80 -1.34 8.22
N ARG A 185 -6.44 -1.37 9.52
CA ARG A 185 -7.29 -0.93 10.66
C ARG A 185 -8.79 -1.16 10.45
N PHE A 186 -9.16 -2.41 10.16
CA PHE A 186 -10.55 -2.79 9.98
C PHE A 186 -11.42 -2.35 11.18
N ASP A 187 -10.87 -2.40 12.38
CA ASP A 187 -11.52 -1.95 13.62
C ASP A 187 -12.07 -0.50 13.60
N LEU A 188 -11.56 0.39 12.74
CA LEU A 188 -11.94 1.80 12.72
C LEU A 188 -13.21 2.13 11.94
N PHE A 189 -13.73 1.18 11.17
CA PHE A 189 -14.89 1.42 10.32
C PHE A 189 -16.17 0.91 10.99
N ALA A 190 -17.32 1.46 10.64
CA ALA A 190 -18.55 1.11 11.35
C ALA A 190 -19.04 -0.29 10.91
N LEU A 191 -18.69 -1.39 11.58
CA LEU A 191 -18.99 -2.75 11.07
C LEU A 191 -20.47 -3.17 11.05
N GLY A 192 -21.36 -2.32 11.57
CA GLY A 192 -22.67 -2.72 12.06
C GLY A 192 -22.62 -3.15 13.54
N GLU A 193 -23.78 -3.18 14.19
CA GLU A 193 -23.91 -3.42 15.64
C GLU A 193 -23.47 -4.83 16.09
N TYR A 194 -23.47 -5.79 15.16
CA TYR A 194 -23.30 -7.23 15.44
C TYR A 194 -21.95 -7.78 14.99
N ALA A 195 -21.07 -6.94 14.45
CA ALA A 195 -19.77 -7.37 13.94
C ALA A 195 -18.63 -6.72 14.71
N SER A 196 -17.56 -7.47 14.95
CA SER A 196 -16.30 -6.96 15.51
C SER A 196 -15.10 -7.66 14.85
N PHE A 197 -13.95 -6.97 14.83
CA PHE A 197 -12.68 -7.58 14.43
C PHE A 197 -11.90 -7.99 15.69
N VAL A 198 -11.36 -9.20 15.66
CA VAL A 198 -10.41 -9.69 16.66
C VAL A 198 -9.01 -9.77 16.06
N ASP A 199 -8.05 -10.21 16.88
CA ASP A 199 -6.65 -10.33 16.50
C ASP A 199 -6.44 -11.02 15.13
N PRO A 200 -5.47 -10.54 14.33
CA PRO A 200 -5.17 -11.09 13.02
C PRO A 200 -4.67 -12.52 13.11
N THR A 201 -5.07 -13.35 12.15
CA THR A 201 -4.55 -14.70 11.98
C THR A 201 -3.30 -14.64 11.09
N LEU A 202 -2.13 -14.56 11.73
CA LEU A 202 -0.84 -14.51 11.04
C LEU A 202 -0.27 -15.90 10.74
N PRO A 203 0.50 -16.08 9.65
CA PRO A 203 1.23 -17.31 9.39
C PRO A 203 2.24 -17.61 10.51
N ASP A 204 2.50 -18.90 10.77
CA ASP A 204 3.58 -19.33 11.68
C ASP A 204 4.91 -18.65 11.29
N GLY A 205 5.70 -18.21 12.28
CA GLY A 205 7.05 -17.67 12.10
C GLY A 205 8.10 -18.75 11.72
N LYS A 206 7.88 -19.44 10.61
CA LYS A 206 8.73 -20.51 10.06
C LYS A 206 9.18 -20.14 8.65
N PHE A 207 10.32 -20.65 8.20
CA PHE A 207 10.83 -20.38 6.83
C PHE A 207 9.85 -20.72 5.71
N LYS A 208 8.94 -21.71 5.92
CA LYS A 208 7.86 -22.03 4.97
C LYS A 208 6.88 -20.87 4.73
N SER A 209 6.82 -19.92 5.67
CA SER A 209 5.99 -18.72 5.64
C SER A 209 6.76 -17.49 5.14
N GLY A 210 8.05 -17.65 4.86
CA GLY A 210 8.86 -16.61 4.24
C GLY A 210 8.47 -16.37 2.78
N ALA A 211 9.08 -15.36 2.18
CA ALA A 211 8.93 -15.04 0.77
C ALA A 211 10.28 -15.08 0.05
N VAL A 212 10.23 -15.40 -1.24
CA VAL A 212 11.37 -15.28 -2.14
C VAL A 212 10.96 -14.47 -3.36
N ALA A 213 11.89 -13.66 -3.87
CA ALA A 213 11.70 -12.93 -5.10
C ALA A 213 12.96 -12.94 -5.96
N ALA A 214 12.78 -12.88 -7.27
CA ALA A 214 13.85 -12.74 -8.24
C ALA A 214 13.43 -11.72 -9.30
N LYS A 215 14.35 -10.85 -9.72
CA LYS A 215 14.15 -9.89 -10.79
C LYS A 215 15.35 -9.92 -11.73
N LEU A 216 15.10 -10.05 -13.03
CA LEU A 216 16.09 -9.85 -14.08
C LEU A 216 15.83 -8.48 -14.69
N ASN A 217 16.81 -7.59 -14.58
CA ASN A 217 16.72 -6.20 -14.96
C ASN A 217 17.58 -5.88 -16.18
N PHE A 218 17.04 -5.06 -17.07
CA PHE A 218 17.71 -4.53 -18.26
C PHE A 218 17.58 -3.00 -18.25
N GLU A 219 18.69 -2.29 -18.36
CA GLU A 219 18.77 -0.83 -18.48
C GLU A 219 19.53 -0.49 -19.76
N LEU A 220 18.83 -0.51 -20.89
CA LEU A 220 19.40 -0.15 -22.19
C LEU A 220 19.22 1.36 -22.44
N SER A 221 20.02 1.92 -23.33
CA SER A 221 20.00 3.37 -23.64
C SER A 221 18.65 3.99 -24.00
N LYS A 222 17.69 3.19 -24.52
CA LYS A 222 16.37 3.66 -24.96
C LYS A 222 15.19 3.02 -24.22
N ILE A 223 15.45 2.00 -23.41
CA ILE A 223 14.41 1.27 -22.69
C ILE A 223 15.01 0.59 -21.46
N GLY A 224 14.39 0.80 -20.31
CA GLY A 224 14.55 -0.06 -19.15
C GLY A 224 13.40 -1.05 -19.10
N PHE A 225 13.67 -2.33 -18.85
CA PHE A 225 12.62 -3.31 -18.59
C PHE A 225 13.08 -4.43 -17.65
N SER A 226 12.14 -5.15 -17.06
CA SER A 226 12.45 -6.31 -16.22
C SER A 226 11.38 -7.38 -16.27
N LEU A 227 11.82 -8.58 -15.90
CA LEU A 227 10.96 -9.71 -15.57
C LEU A 227 11.18 -10.03 -14.09
N SER A 228 10.11 -10.28 -13.34
CA SER A 228 10.20 -10.61 -11.93
C SER A 228 9.30 -11.77 -11.55
N TYR A 229 9.69 -12.46 -10.48
CA TYR A 229 8.94 -13.52 -9.84
C TYR A 229 8.91 -13.27 -8.33
N PHE A 230 7.76 -13.47 -7.72
CA PHE A 230 7.57 -13.45 -6.27
C PHE A 230 6.80 -14.69 -5.83
N ARG A 231 7.18 -15.26 -4.70
CA ARG A 231 6.47 -16.35 -4.03
C ARG A 231 6.48 -16.11 -2.52
N GLY A 232 5.31 -15.95 -1.92
CA GLY A 232 5.18 -15.76 -0.48
C GLY A 232 3.77 -15.35 -0.08
N TYR A 233 3.61 -14.93 1.18
CA TYR A 233 2.39 -14.30 1.65
C TYR A 233 2.27 -12.89 1.08
N ASP A 234 1.08 -12.55 0.58
CA ASP A 234 0.78 -11.24 0.05
C ASP A 234 0.76 -10.21 1.20
N PRO A 235 1.54 -9.11 1.15
CA PRO A 235 1.42 -8.03 2.12
C PRO A 235 0.01 -7.43 2.17
N PHE A 236 -0.75 -7.59 1.09
CA PHE A 236 -2.16 -7.26 1.00
C PHE A 236 -3.00 -8.47 1.40
N HIS A 237 -4.01 -8.27 2.25
CA HIS A 237 -4.81 -9.35 2.80
C HIS A 237 -6.30 -8.99 2.83
N GLY A 238 -7.13 -10.01 3.05
CA GLY A 238 -8.55 -9.86 3.30
C GLY A 238 -8.88 -10.15 4.75
N PHE A 239 -10.14 -10.49 5.00
CA PHE A 239 -10.60 -10.97 6.30
C PHE A 239 -11.45 -12.21 6.18
N ASN A 240 -11.51 -12.99 7.25
CA ASN A 240 -12.30 -14.20 7.35
C ASN A 240 -13.32 -14.08 8.49
N VAL A 241 -14.42 -14.83 8.38
CA VAL A 241 -15.34 -15.05 9.50
C VAL A 241 -14.69 -16.05 10.45
N LYS A 242 -14.33 -15.61 11.66
CA LYS A 242 -13.77 -16.46 12.72
C LYS A 242 -14.88 -17.28 13.36
N THR A 243 -15.98 -16.64 13.73
CA THR A 243 -17.12 -17.30 14.37
C THR A 243 -18.40 -16.50 14.12
N ILE A 244 -19.54 -17.20 14.06
CA ILE A 244 -20.87 -16.62 14.11
C ILE A 244 -21.53 -17.21 15.35
N ASN A 245 -21.79 -16.37 16.35
CA ASN A 245 -22.41 -16.73 17.61
C ASN A 245 -23.78 -16.09 17.74
N LEU A 246 -24.55 -16.58 18.73
CA LEU A 246 -25.71 -15.90 19.27
C LEU A 246 -25.35 -15.48 20.69
N ASP A 247 -25.34 -14.18 20.95
CA ASP A 247 -25.17 -13.67 22.30
C ASP A 247 -26.46 -13.91 23.08
N VAL A 248 -26.49 -15.02 23.82
CA VAL A 248 -27.61 -15.41 24.69
C VAL A 248 -27.53 -14.77 26.08
N THR A 249 -26.51 -13.94 26.35
CA THR A 249 -26.37 -13.22 27.63
C THR A 249 -27.23 -11.95 27.68
N ASN A 250 -27.63 -11.44 26.52
CA ASN A 250 -28.55 -10.32 26.39
C ASN A 250 -30.02 -10.78 26.46
N PRO A 251 -30.93 -10.10 27.19
CA PRO A 251 -32.36 -10.44 27.23
C PRO A 251 -33.04 -10.51 25.86
N ASN A 252 -32.48 -9.83 24.85
CA ASN A 252 -32.81 -10.05 23.45
C ASN A 252 -31.59 -10.66 22.74
N PRO A 253 -31.56 -11.99 22.51
CA PRO A 253 -30.43 -12.63 21.84
C PRO A 253 -30.16 -12.01 20.47
N SER A 254 -28.92 -11.57 20.28
CA SER A 254 -28.46 -10.95 19.03
C SER A 254 -27.36 -11.77 18.37
N PRO A 255 -27.26 -11.77 17.04
CA PRO A 255 -26.12 -12.38 16.37
C PRO A 255 -24.84 -11.63 16.74
N GLU A 256 -23.73 -12.35 16.81
CA GLU A 256 -22.39 -11.80 16.94
C GLU A 256 -21.50 -12.44 15.86
N ILE A 257 -20.87 -11.60 15.04
CA ILE A 257 -19.99 -12.02 13.95
C ILE A 257 -18.59 -11.54 14.29
N LEU A 258 -17.70 -12.49 14.54
CA LEU A 258 -16.29 -12.19 14.80
C LEU A 258 -15.50 -12.35 13.52
N TYR A 259 -14.84 -11.29 13.09
CA TYR A 259 -13.94 -11.26 11.95
C TYR A 259 -12.48 -11.31 12.38
N THR A 260 -11.62 -11.89 11.55
CA THR A 260 -10.17 -11.82 11.73
C THR A 260 -9.51 -11.49 10.40
N SER A 261 -8.58 -10.54 10.43
CA SER A 261 -7.69 -10.30 9.30
C SER A 261 -6.92 -11.58 8.98
N THR A 262 -6.89 -11.99 7.71
CA THR A 262 -6.26 -13.25 7.30
C THR A 262 -5.51 -13.08 5.99
N SER A 263 -4.21 -13.41 6.03
CA SER A 263 -3.31 -13.35 4.88
C SER A 263 -3.33 -14.63 4.05
N TYR A 264 -2.95 -14.51 2.78
CA TYR A 264 -2.89 -15.64 1.85
C TYR A 264 -1.59 -15.67 1.08
N HIS A 265 -1.20 -16.87 0.64
CA HIS A 265 -0.02 -17.08 -0.16
C HIS A 265 -0.34 -16.88 -1.65
N LYS A 266 0.56 -16.22 -2.39
CA LYS A 266 0.47 -16.07 -3.84
C LYS A 266 1.80 -16.32 -4.55
N GLN A 267 1.72 -16.50 -5.85
CA GLN A 267 2.85 -16.40 -6.77
C GLN A 267 2.56 -15.29 -7.76
N THR A 268 3.51 -14.40 -8.00
CA THR A 268 3.36 -13.30 -8.95
C THR A 268 4.44 -13.36 -9.99
N PHE A 269 4.05 -13.39 -11.26
CA PHE A 269 4.94 -13.21 -12.40
C PHE A 269 4.76 -11.78 -12.90
N GLY A 270 5.79 -10.96 -12.77
CA GLY A 270 5.78 -9.55 -13.08
C GLY A 270 6.63 -9.21 -14.30
N ALA A 271 6.25 -8.14 -14.99
CA ALA A 271 7.07 -7.47 -15.98
C ALA A 271 6.83 -5.97 -15.89
N ASP A 272 7.84 -5.17 -16.17
CA ASP A 272 7.71 -3.72 -16.19
C ASP A 272 8.68 -3.09 -17.17
N PHE A 273 8.37 -1.88 -17.63
CA PHE A 273 9.19 -1.12 -18.56
C PHE A 273 9.12 0.39 -18.30
N ALA A 274 10.15 1.09 -18.75
CA ALA A 274 10.21 2.54 -18.86
C ALA A 274 10.91 2.94 -20.17
N ILE A 275 10.27 3.81 -20.96
CA ILE A 275 10.77 4.27 -22.26
C ILE A 275 10.71 5.80 -22.28
N PRO A 276 11.87 6.48 -22.30
CA PRO A 276 11.92 7.90 -22.61
C PRO A 276 11.68 8.10 -24.12
N ALA A 277 10.61 8.81 -24.48
CA ALA A 277 10.18 9.04 -25.85
C ALA A 277 10.02 10.55 -26.11
N GLY A 278 11.12 11.21 -26.49
CA GLY A 278 11.16 12.66 -26.65
C GLY A 278 10.94 13.35 -25.30
N ASN A 279 9.88 14.17 -25.20
CA ASN A 279 9.52 14.87 -23.97
C ASN A 279 8.51 14.09 -23.10
N TRP A 280 8.29 12.80 -23.41
CA TRP A 280 7.43 11.91 -22.65
C TRP A 280 8.26 10.80 -22.01
N ILE A 281 7.81 10.32 -20.86
CA ILE A 281 8.27 9.05 -20.30
C ILE A 281 7.06 8.12 -20.22
N LEU A 282 7.15 6.99 -20.91
CA LEU A 282 6.15 5.93 -20.85
C LEU A 282 6.62 4.90 -19.85
N ARG A 283 5.79 4.57 -18.87
CA ARG A 283 6.07 3.47 -17.93
C ARG A 283 4.92 2.50 -17.94
N GLY A 284 5.19 1.23 -17.64
CA GLY A 284 4.13 0.27 -17.44
C GLY A 284 4.57 -0.90 -16.61
N GLU A 285 3.61 -1.52 -15.96
CA GLU A 285 3.82 -2.79 -15.26
C GLU A 285 2.66 -3.74 -15.53
N PHE A 286 2.97 -5.03 -15.46
CA PHE A 286 2.07 -6.13 -15.64
C PHE A 286 2.40 -7.19 -14.61
N ALA A 287 1.39 -7.76 -13.96
CA ALA A 287 1.54 -8.83 -13.00
C ALA A 287 0.44 -9.88 -13.19
N TYR A 288 0.84 -11.14 -13.35
CA TYR A 288 -0.07 -12.27 -13.22
C TYR A 288 0.05 -12.84 -11.80
N ASN A 289 -1.03 -12.72 -11.03
CA ASN A 289 -1.14 -13.21 -9.67
C ASN A 289 -1.85 -14.57 -9.67
N HIS A 290 -1.13 -15.61 -9.25
CA HIS A 290 -1.67 -16.94 -9.05
C HIS A 290 -1.88 -17.22 -7.57
N THR A 291 -3.12 -17.55 -7.21
CA THR A 291 -3.54 -17.94 -5.86
C THR A 291 -4.22 -19.32 -5.90
N LYS A 292 -4.20 -20.02 -4.76
CA LYS A 292 -4.88 -21.31 -4.60
C LYS A 292 -5.92 -21.19 -3.49
N GLY A 293 -7.11 -21.76 -3.72
CA GLY A 293 -8.17 -21.81 -2.71
C GLY A 293 -9.13 -20.61 -2.69
N SER A 294 -9.07 -19.69 -3.67
CA SER A 294 -10.01 -18.56 -3.78
C SER A 294 -11.48 -18.96 -3.93
N ASN A 295 -11.76 -20.18 -4.38
CA ASN A 295 -13.12 -20.73 -4.45
C ASN A 295 -13.58 -21.32 -3.10
N MET A 296 -12.68 -21.54 -2.16
CA MET A 296 -12.95 -22.18 -0.86
C MET A 296 -12.90 -21.17 0.30
N PHE A 297 -12.05 -20.15 0.18
CA PHE A 297 -11.75 -19.21 1.26
C PHE A 297 -11.96 -17.77 0.81
N MET A 298 -12.85 -17.04 1.48
CA MET A 298 -13.26 -15.68 1.09
C MET A 298 -12.13 -14.65 1.12
N PHE A 299 -11.14 -14.83 2.00
CA PHE A 299 -10.02 -13.91 2.20
C PHE A 299 -8.93 -14.05 1.12
N ILE A 300 -9.02 -15.07 0.25
CA ILE A 300 -8.06 -15.31 -0.82
C ILE A 300 -8.57 -14.67 -2.11
N ALA A 301 -7.84 -13.68 -2.63
CA ALA A 301 -8.13 -13.09 -3.93
C ALA A 301 -8.13 -14.15 -5.04
N ALA A 302 -9.04 -14.04 -6.02
CA ALA A 302 -9.00 -14.91 -7.20
C ALA A 302 -7.74 -14.64 -8.04
N PRO A 303 -7.25 -15.62 -8.82
CA PRO A 303 -6.17 -15.38 -9.77
C PRO A 303 -6.51 -14.24 -10.72
N ASP A 304 -5.58 -13.29 -10.88
CA ASP A 304 -5.81 -12.09 -11.68
C ASP A 304 -4.59 -11.67 -12.49
N ILE A 305 -4.87 -10.85 -13.49
CA ILE A 305 -3.88 -10.07 -14.22
C ILE A 305 -4.10 -8.62 -13.82
N SER A 306 -3.07 -7.99 -13.26
CA SER A 306 -3.07 -6.57 -12.87
C SER A 306 -2.06 -5.81 -13.71
N TYR A 307 -2.41 -4.61 -14.18
CA TYR A 307 -1.52 -3.83 -15.03
C TYR A 307 -1.72 -2.32 -14.86
N VAL A 308 -0.69 -1.57 -15.21
CA VAL A 308 -0.71 -0.11 -15.25
C VAL A 308 0.08 0.38 -16.46
N ALA A 309 -0.42 1.43 -17.10
CA ALA A 309 0.30 2.20 -18.10
C ALA A 309 0.31 3.66 -17.64
N ALA A 310 1.48 4.26 -17.55
CA ALA A 310 1.71 5.61 -17.08
C ALA A 310 2.39 6.47 -18.16
N PHE A 311 1.92 7.71 -18.30
CA PHE A 311 2.41 8.72 -19.21
C PHE A 311 2.83 9.92 -18.39
N GLU A 312 4.13 10.21 -18.41
CA GLU A 312 4.71 11.35 -17.72
C GLU A 312 5.17 12.39 -18.74
N LYS A 313 4.91 13.67 -18.45
CA LYS A 313 5.33 14.79 -19.27
C LYS A 313 5.53 16.06 -18.47
N ASP A 314 6.60 16.77 -18.77
CA ASP A 314 6.73 18.19 -18.45
C ASP A 314 6.13 19.06 -19.56
N PHE A 315 5.25 19.97 -19.20
CA PHE A 315 4.75 21.01 -20.10
C PHE A 315 4.62 22.36 -19.37
N GLY A 316 5.43 23.35 -19.77
CA GLY A 316 5.35 24.69 -19.18
C GLY A 316 5.61 24.72 -17.67
N GLY A 317 6.50 23.84 -17.19
CA GLY A 317 6.83 23.67 -15.76
C GLY A 317 5.76 22.95 -14.96
N TYR A 318 4.74 22.37 -15.62
CA TYR A 318 3.85 21.40 -15.01
C TYR A 318 4.37 20.01 -15.32
N LEU A 319 4.72 19.26 -14.28
CA LEU A 319 5.01 17.84 -14.38
C LEU A 319 3.72 17.07 -14.14
N ALA A 320 3.22 16.37 -15.16
CA ALA A 320 2.02 15.55 -15.03
C ALA A 320 2.32 14.08 -15.25
N ILE A 321 1.71 13.24 -14.42
CA ILE A 321 1.71 11.78 -14.54
C ILE A 321 0.26 11.33 -14.63
N PHE A 322 -0.11 10.80 -15.79
CA PHE A 322 -1.39 10.13 -16.00
C PHE A 322 -1.20 8.62 -15.97
N GLN A 323 -2.10 7.88 -15.33
CA GLN A 323 -2.06 6.43 -15.26
C GLN A 323 -3.41 5.81 -15.59
N TYR A 324 -3.38 4.78 -16.44
CA TYR A 324 -4.48 3.86 -16.63
C TYR A 324 -4.18 2.56 -15.89
N ILE A 325 -5.08 2.18 -14.99
CA ILE A 325 -4.91 1.05 -14.07
C ILE A 325 -5.99 0.01 -14.42
N GLY A 326 -5.59 -1.24 -14.57
CA GLY A 326 -6.51 -2.31 -14.91
C GLY A 326 -6.26 -3.59 -14.13
N LYS A 327 -7.34 -4.34 -13.93
CA LYS A 327 -7.31 -5.71 -13.42
C LYS A 327 -8.30 -6.57 -14.20
N TYR A 328 -7.91 -7.81 -14.49
CA TYR A 328 -8.73 -8.82 -15.16
C TYR A 328 -8.68 -10.14 -14.41
N VAL A 329 -9.83 -10.77 -14.20
CA VAL A 329 -10.00 -12.06 -13.50
C VAL A 329 -10.46 -13.10 -14.53
N PRO A 330 -9.56 -13.95 -15.08
CA PRO A 330 -9.88 -14.82 -16.22
C PRO A 330 -11.04 -15.79 -15.99
N ASN A 331 -11.12 -16.37 -14.79
CA ASN A 331 -12.15 -17.35 -14.43
C ASN A 331 -13.15 -16.76 -13.43
N PHE A 332 -13.57 -15.52 -13.69
CA PHE A 332 -14.50 -14.83 -12.81
C PHE A 332 -15.83 -15.59 -12.68
N LYS A 333 -16.25 -15.83 -11.44
CA LYS A 333 -17.57 -16.38 -11.13
C LYS A 333 -18.34 -15.38 -10.29
N PRO A 334 -19.54 -14.91 -10.71
CA PRO A 334 -20.35 -14.04 -9.87
C PRO A 334 -20.72 -14.76 -8.57
N LEU A 335 -20.89 -13.99 -7.48
CA LEU A 335 -21.45 -14.54 -6.25
C LEU A 335 -22.95 -14.74 -6.44
N ILE A 336 -23.47 -15.86 -5.95
CA ILE A 336 -24.90 -16.17 -5.95
C ILE A 336 -25.45 -15.71 -4.61
N GLU A 337 -26.43 -14.81 -4.65
CA GLU A 337 -27.11 -14.35 -3.44
C GLU A 337 -27.90 -15.52 -2.82
N PRO A 338 -27.73 -15.81 -1.52
CA PRO A 338 -28.51 -16.82 -0.83
C PRO A 338 -30.01 -16.51 -0.90
N VAL A 339 -30.85 -17.54 -1.03
CA VAL A 339 -32.31 -17.42 -1.04
C VAL A 339 -32.87 -18.15 0.18
N LEU A 340 -33.82 -17.53 0.87
CA LEU A 340 -34.56 -18.16 1.96
C LEU A 340 -35.65 -19.06 1.36
N GLU A 341 -35.39 -20.36 1.28
CA GLU A 341 -36.29 -21.32 0.62
C GLU A 341 -37.56 -21.61 1.43
N ASN A 342 -37.44 -21.78 2.75
CA ASN A 342 -38.58 -22.07 3.63
C ASN A 342 -38.63 -21.07 4.80
N PRO A 343 -39.35 -19.95 4.64
CA PRO A 343 -39.43 -18.91 5.66
C PRO A 343 -40.03 -19.36 6.98
N GLU A 344 -40.88 -20.38 6.98
CA GLU A 344 -41.55 -20.87 8.20
C GLU A 344 -40.66 -21.82 9.02
N ASN A 345 -39.56 -22.32 8.45
CA ASN A 345 -38.66 -23.24 9.12
C ASN A 345 -37.52 -22.47 9.82
N PRO A 346 -37.40 -22.54 11.17
CA PRO A 346 -36.35 -21.82 11.91
C PRO A 346 -34.93 -22.21 11.51
N MET A 347 -34.69 -23.47 11.14
CA MET A 347 -33.37 -23.93 10.69
C MET A 347 -33.03 -23.35 9.31
N SER A 348 -34.01 -23.25 8.40
CA SER A 348 -33.83 -22.58 7.11
C SER A 348 -33.53 -21.09 7.28
N GLN A 349 -34.15 -20.43 8.25
CA GLN A 349 -33.82 -19.04 8.58
C GLN A 349 -32.38 -18.89 9.09
N LEU A 350 -31.94 -19.77 9.99
CA LEU A 350 -30.57 -19.75 10.54
C LEU A 350 -29.52 -20.00 9.45
N LEU A 351 -29.74 -21.01 8.60
CA LEU A 351 -28.85 -21.32 7.48
C LEU A 351 -28.80 -20.16 6.47
N TYR A 352 -29.94 -19.55 6.17
CA TYR A 352 -29.99 -18.35 5.32
C TYR A 352 -29.17 -17.20 5.90
N LEU A 353 -29.32 -16.91 7.20
CA LEU A 353 -28.54 -15.86 7.88
C LEU A 353 -27.04 -16.15 7.80
N GLN A 354 -26.61 -17.37 8.12
CA GLN A 354 -25.21 -17.79 8.01
C GLN A 354 -24.71 -17.62 6.57
N ASN A 355 -25.42 -18.13 5.57
CA ASN A 355 -25.03 -18.00 4.18
C ASN A 355 -24.96 -16.54 3.73
N MET A 356 -25.85 -15.68 4.23
CA MET A 356 -25.83 -14.25 3.94
C MET A 356 -24.58 -13.57 4.52
N VAL A 357 -24.16 -13.94 5.74
CA VAL A 357 -22.90 -13.50 6.34
C VAL A 357 -21.72 -13.84 5.43
N TYR A 358 -21.62 -15.09 4.98
CA TYR A 358 -20.56 -15.50 4.06
C TYR A 358 -20.63 -14.80 2.70
N TYR A 359 -21.83 -14.65 2.13
CA TYR A 359 -22.04 -13.98 0.85
C TYR A 359 -21.55 -12.53 0.89
N GLN A 360 -22.01 -11.74 1.86
CA GLN A 360 -21.65 -10.34 1.97
C GLN A 360 -20.18 -10.15 2.37
N SER A 361 -19.64 -10.98 3.26
CA SER A 361 -18.21 -10.95 3.63
C SER A 361 -17.32 -11.28 2.42
N THR A 362 -17.75 -12.21 1.55
CA THR A 362 -17.04 -12.53 0.30
C THR A 362 -17.17 -11.41 -0.73
N LEU A 363 -18.37 -10.82 -0.86
CA LEU A 363 -18.60 -9.65 -1.71
C LEU A 363 -17.68 -8.50 -1.30
N PHE A 364 -17.49 -8.32 0.00
CA PHE A 364 -16.60 -7.31 0.53
C PHE A 364 -15.14 -7.59 0.21
N ASN A 365 -14.63 -8.79 0.48
CA ASN A 365 -13.25 -9.15 0.10
C ASN A 365 -13.01 -8.91 -1.41
N ARG A 366 -14.01 -9.18 -2.27
CA ARG A 366 -13.93 -8.82 -3.70
C ARG A 366 -13.84 -7.32 -3.97
N LYS A 367 -14.45 -6.46 -3.14
CA LYS A 367 -14.25 -4.99 -3.19
C LYS A 367 -12.81 -4.64 -2.83
N ILE A 368 -12.28 -5.19 -1.72
CA ILE A 368 -10.89 -5.00 -1.27
C ILE A 368 -9.90 -5.35 -2.38
N PHE A 369 -10.09 -6.50 -3.03
CA PHE A 369 -9.18 -6.99 -4.08
C PHE A 369 -9.46 -6.42 -5.46
N ASN A 370 -10.43 -5.52 -5.63
CA ASN A 370 -10.82 -4.95 -6.92
C ASN A 370 -11.34 -6.02 -7.92
N GLN A 371 -12.03 -7.04 -7.42
CA GLN A 371 -12.56 -8.20 -8.15
C GLN A 371 -14.10 -8.30 -8.08
N GLN A 372 -14.79 -7.16 -8.06
CA GLN A 372 -16.26 -7.12 -8.07
C GLN A 372 -16.86 -7.59 -9.39
N LYS A 373 -16.12 -7.39 -10.49
CA LYS A 373 -16.44 -7.83 -11.85
C LYS A 373 -15.24 -8.59 -12.43
N ASN A 374 -15.43 -9.18 -13.61
CA ASN A 374 -14.33 -9.81 -14.36
C ASN A 374 -13.24 -8.81 -14.74
N THR A 375 -13.57 -7.53 -14.93
CA THR A 375 -12.59 -6.44 -15.11
C THR A 375 -12.82 -5.28 -14.14
N ASN A 376 -11.72 -4.64 -13.75
CA ASN A 376 -11.72 -3.41 -12.97
C ASN A 376 -10.80 -2.39 -13.64
N HIS A 377 -11.26 -1.14 -13.76
CA HIS A 377 -10.54 -0.08 -14.45
C HIS A 377 -10.54 1.20 -13.64
N ALA A 378 -9.40 1.87 -13.55
CA ALA A 378 -9.24 3.13 -12.87
C ALA A 378 -8.28 4.06 -13.61
N LEU A 379 -8.39 5.34 -13.30
CA LEU A 379 -7.57 6.42 -13.81
C LEU A 379 -6.93 7.16 -12.64
N SER A 380 -5.69 7.59 -12.81
CA SER A 380 -5.01 8.49 -11.88
C SER A 380 -4.39 9.63 -12.68
N LEU A 381 -4.45 10.84 -12.16
CA LEU A 381 -3.75 11.99 -12.69
C LEU A 381 -3.11 12.73 -11.53
N THR A 382 -1.81 12.98 -11.63
CA THR A 382 -1.13 13.91 -10.75
C THR A 382 -0.49 15.02 -11.56
N VAL A 383 -0.65 16.25 -11.10
CA VAL A 383 -0.03 17.43 -11.68
C VAL A 383 0.72 18.16 -10.58
N ARG A 384 2.00 18.44 -10.82
CA ARG A 384 2.89 19.16 -9.92
C ARG A 384 3.48 20.38 -10.62
N LYS A 385 3.64 21.48 -9.89
CA LYS A 385 4.35 22.66 -10.36
C LYS A 385 5.14 23.32 -9.25
N SER A 386 6.41 23.60 -9.55
CA SER A 386 7.28 24.43 -8.71
C SER A 386 7.15 25.90 -9.12
N LEU A 387 7.08 26.77 -8.13
CA LEU A 387 6.87 28.22 -8.24
C LEU A 387 7.87 28.94 -7.34
N ALA A 388 8.02 30.26 -7.55
CA ALA A 388 8.85 31.13 -6.72
C ALA A 388 10.27 30.58 -6.52
N TYR A 389 11.00 30.34 -7.62
CA TYR A 389 12.34 29.76 -7.60
C TYR A 389 12.41 28.43 -6.82
N GLU A 390 11.44 27.56 -7.06
CA GLU A 390 11.30 26.22 -6.44
C GLU A 390 11.04 26.19 -4.93
N THR A 391 10.78 27.36 -4.32
CA THR A 391 10.45 27.43 -2.89
C THR A 391 9.03 26.97 -2.59
N ILE A 392 8.09 27.10 -3.54
CA ILE A 392 6.70 26.65 -3.37
C ILE A 392 6.38 25.59 -4.42
N THR A 393 5.85 24.45 -3.98
CA THR A 393 5.37 23.38 -4.85
C THR A 393 3.89 23.17 -4.64
N GLY A 394 3.10 23.30 -5.72
CA GLY A 394 1.71 22.84 -5.75
C GLY A 394 1.62 21.46 -6.38
N GLU A 395 0.80 20.58 -5.80
CA GLU A 395 0.54 19.23 -6.28
C GLU A 395 -0.96 18.92 -6.16
N LEU A 396 -1.53 18.33 -7.19
CA LEU A 396 -2.89 17.83 -7.20
C LEU A 396 -2.90 16.40 -7.73
N THR A 397 -3.32 15.45 -6.88
CA THR A 397 -3.56 14.07 -7.27
C THR A 397 -5.05 13.78 -7.31
N GLY A 398 -5.53 13.22 -8.41
CA GLY A 398 -6.88 12.71 -8.58
C GLY A 398 -6.86 11.23 -8.96
N TYR A 399 -7.75 10.45 -8.36
CA TYR A 399 -7.98 9.04 -8.67
C TYR A 399 -9.46 8.82 -8.94
N TYR A 400 -9.79 8.03 -9.96
CA TYR A 400 -11.15 7.59 -10.25
C TYR A 400 -11.19 6.14 -10.69
N ASN A 401 -11.82 5.28 -9.91
CA ASN A 401 -12.16 3.92 -10.31
C ASN A 401 -13.48 3.93 -11.07
N ILE A 402 -13.42 3.63 -12.37
CA ILE A 402 -14.55 3.63 -13.29
C ILE A 402 -15.54 2.51 -12.92
N THR A 403 -15.03 1.35 -12.50
CA THR A 403 -15.85 0.17 -12.23
C THR A 403 -16.62 0.29 -10.92
N SER A 404 -15.98 0.78 -9.85
CA SER A 404 -16.61 1.00 -8.55
C SER A 404 -17.24 2.38 -8.38
N LYS A 405 -16.96 3.32 -9.31
CA LYS A 405 -17.39 4.73 -9.29
C LYS A 405 -16.86 5.49 -8.06
N GLU A 406 -15.65 5.16 -7.65
CA GLU A 406 -15.01 5.72 -6.46
C GLU A 406 -13.94 6.72 -6.87
N TYR A 407 -13.91 7.89 -6.23
CA TYR A 407 -12.91 8.90 -6.55
C TYR A 407 -12.27 9.51 -5.31
N MET A 408 -11.03 9.93 -5.48
CA MET A 408 -10.26 10.64 -4.47
C MET A 408 -9.58 11.84 -5.11
N ILE A 409 -9.52 12.95 -4.39
CA ILE A 409 -8.74 14.12 -4.74
C ILE A 409 -7.87 14.52 -3.54
N ARG A 410 -6.60 14.83 -3.81
CA ARG A 410 -5.61 15.16 -2.79
C ARG A 410 -4.78 16.36 -3.23
N PRO A 411 -5.22 17.60 -2.95
CA PRO A 411 -4.38 18.78 -3.13
C PRO A 411 -3.30 18.85 -2.03
N LYS A 412 -2.12 19.34 -2.39
CA LYS A 412 -1.00 19.61 -1.49
C LYS A 412 -0.27 20.87 -1.97
N VAL A 413 0.08 21.73 -1.04
CA VAL A 413 1.03 22.82 -1.24
C VAL A 413 2.16 22.64 -0.23
N SER A 414 3.39 22.67 -0.70
CA SER A 414 4.59 22.62 0.12
C SER A 414 5.39 23.90 -0.08
N TRP A 415 5.92 24.45 1.01
CA TRP A 415 6.75 25.65 1.01
C TRP A 415 8.05 25.38 1.78
N ASN A 416 9.18 25.52 1.09
CA ASN A 416 10.51 25.50 1.70
C ASN A 416 10.83 26.94 2.13
N ALA A 417 10.68 27.20 3.43
CA ALA A 417 10.96 28.51 4.02
C ALA A 417 12.46 28.79 4.10
N THR A 418 13.26 27.75 4.33
CA THR A 418 14.72 27.73 4.22
C THR A 418 15.16 26.37 3.67
N ASP A 419 16.45 26.18 3.43
CA ASP A 419 17.01 24.90 2.98
C ASP A 419 16.68 23.73 3.92
N ASN A 420 16.46 24.03 5.20
CA ASN A 420 16.26 23.04 6.24
C ASN A 420 14.85 23.07 6.83
N LEU A 421 13.99 24.02 6.46
CA LEU A 421 12.66 24.19 7.05
C LEU A 421 11.58 24.19 5.97
N SER A 422 10.66 23.23 6.04
CA SER A 422 9.54 23.13 5.14
C SER A 422 8.19 23.04 5.86
N PHE A 423 7.16 23.54 5.17
CA PHE A 423 5.77 23.51 5.58
C PHE A 423 4.97 22.82 4.48
N SER A 424 4.02 21.96 4.85
CA SER A 424 3.08 21.34 3.92
C SER A 424 1.66 21.51 4.42
N LEU A 425 0.75 21.88 3.52
CA LEU A 425 -0.69 22.01 3.76
C LEU A 425 -1.43 21.27 2.65
N GLY A 426 -2.49 20.55 2.99
CA GLY A 426 -3.34 19.92 1.99
C GLY A 426 -4.49 19.17 2.61
N GLY A 427 -5.08 18.26 1.85
CA GLY A 427 -6.12 17.38 2.36
C GLY A 427 -6.37 16.20 1.43
N SER A 428 -7.10 15.22 1.92
CA SER A 428 -7.58 14.09 1.16
C SER A 428 -9.10 14.04 1.25
N TYR A 429 -9.74 14.01 0.09
CA TYR A 429 -11.18 13.83 0.00
C TYR A 429 -11.47 12.64 -0.92
N MET A 430 -12.09 11.60 -0.35
CA MET A 430 -12.58 10.43 -1.05
C MET A 430 -14.10 10.34 -0.95
N HIS A 431 -14.71 9.78 -1.99
CA HIS A 431 -16.14 9.55 -2.08
C HIS A 431 -16.45 8.35 -2.98
N GLY A 432 -17.54 7.66 -2.69
CA GLY A 432 -18.05 6.57 -3.52
C GLY A 432 -19.51 6.25 -3.23
N PRO A 433 -20.15 5.41 -4.06
CA PRO A 433 -21.54 4.99 -3.88
C PRO A 433 -21.79 4.33 -2.52
N ALA A 434 -23.06 4.24 -2.11
CA ALA A 434 -23.43 3.49 -0.90
C ALA A 434 -22.83 2.08 -0.94
N GLU A 435 -22.30 1.66 0.21
CA GLU A 435 -21.63 0.37 0.39
C GLU A 435 -20.36 0.15 -0.45
N SER A 436 -19.87 1.19 -1.13
CA SER A 436 -18.57 1.15 -1.75
C SER A 436 -17.49 1.24 -0.69
N LEU A 437 -16.30 0.90 -1.11
CA LEU A 437 -15.11 0.89 -0.31
C LEU A 437 -14.76 2.30 0.24
N PHE A 438 -14.90 3.35 -0.57
CA PHE A 438 -14.70 4.76 -0.20
C PHE A 438 -15.85 5.32 0.62
N ASN A 439 -17.07 4.81 0.46
CA ASN A 439 -18.19 5.19 1.33
C ASN A 439 -17.92 4.84 2.79
N TYR A 440 -17.24 3.72 3.02
CA TYR A 440 -16.87 3.30 4.37
C TYR A 440 -15.64 4.04 4.91
N SER A 441 -14.65 4.36 4.07
CA SER A 441 -13.39 4.93 4.55
C SER A 441 -13.43 6.45 4.65
N ALA A 442 -14.19 7.12 3.79
CA ALA A 442 -14.31 8.57 3.78
C ALA A 442 -14.63 9.16 5.16
N PRO A 443 -15.54 8.58 5.99
CA PRO A 443 -15.79 9.08 7.34
C PRO A 443 -14.57 9.12 8.27
N VAL A 444 -13.57 8.26 8.04
CA VAL A 444 -12.37 8.14 8.91
C VAL A 444 -11.15 8.79 8.27
N MET A 445 -11.00 8.65 6.96
CA MET A 445 -9.78 9.00 6.22
C MET A 445 -9.87 10.35 5.50
N ASN A 446 -11.06 10.93 5.29
CA ASN A 446 -11.13 12.30 4.79
C ASN A 446 -10.54 13.26 5.82
N GLY A 447 -9.88 14.31 5.36
CA GLY A 447 -9.35 15.32 6.27
C GLY A 447 -8.38 16.26 5.60
N PHE A 448 -7.95 17.25 6.36
CA PHE A 448 -6.88 18.15 6.00
C PHE A 448 -5.64 17.81 6.82
N PHE A 449 -4.47 18.11 6.25
CA PHE A 449 -3.20 17.96 6.94
C PHE A 449 -2.39 19.24 6.91
N LEU A 450 -1.66 19.47 7.99
CA LEU A 450 -0.67 20.52 8.13
C LEU A 450 0.59 19.91 8.77
N GLU A 451 1.74 20.21 8.19
CA GLU A 451 3.01 19.63 8.61
C GLU A 451 4.11 20.67 8.55
N ILE A 452 4.99 20.66 9.57
CA ILE A 452 6.23 21.43 9.61
C ILE A 452 7.38 20.45 9.82
N LYS A 453 8.43 20.57 9.01
CA LYS A 453 9.60 19.69 9.06
C LYS A 453 10.88 20.51 9.05
N ALA A 454 11.72 20.30 10.05
CA ALA A 454 13.05 20.87 10.17
C ALA A 454 14.10 19.77 10.01
N SER A 455 14.97 19.85 9.01
CA SER A 455 16.01 18.87 8.71
C SER A 455 17.39 19.38 9.11
N PHE A 456 18.35 18.48 9.33
CA PHE A 456 19.74 18.81 9.69
C PHE A 456 20.74 17.86 9.05
#